data_AF-A0A8H2VJU4-F1
#
_entry.id   AF-A0A8H2VJU4-F1
#
_cell.length_a   1.000
_cell.length_b   1.000
_cell.length_c   1.000
_cell.angle_alpha   90.00
_cell.angle_beta   90.00
_cell.angle_gamma   90.00
#
_symmetry.space_group_name_H-M   'P 1'
#
loop_
_entity.id
_entity.type
_entity.pdbx_description
1 polymer ?
#
loop_
_entity_poly.entity_id
_entity_poly.type
_entity_poly.pdbx_seq_one_letter_code
_entity_poly.pdbx_strand_id
1 'polypeptide(L)'
;MLFIYWFYLIVGQTLAQSLQTDKDQGGNDDDITYIMDTNQFYNFTNRPDAYTIVKFYTTWCSHCKILKPVFQEVAGNFHDENLAGVSKINFIEVNCDVFGNNLCSSLPGFPIIHVIKPSDNTIESHEDEENKKVTSQEESLWNKLLNKVWATKVNRNTFIEPTRVVQFEGRRDAPTIENFIRTIIAKDNEVAIIKTVLNPTITCDSMDELCQLGKKYLEELQANNILKRGTQGYELVGSNNSIDAERSKLNNIQRNIDLGGAGAEDAMAISRVKNLKFLYALLNHLEDSMVSQVRDEL
;
A
#
# COMPACT_ATOMS: atom_id res chain seq x y z
N MET A 1 -9.11 -8.16 66.20
CA MET A 1 -10.01 -8.49 65.06
C MET A 1 -10.14 -7.37 64.02
N LEU A 2 -9.97 -6.08 64.36
CA LEU A 2 -10.12 -4.97 63.40
C LEU A 2 -8.92 -4.76 62.43
N PHE A 3 -7.70 -5.16 62.82
CA PHE A 3 -6.51 -5.01 61.97
C PHE A 3 -6.48 -5.94 60.75
N ILE A 4 -7.06 -7.12 60.87
CA ILE A 4 -7.11 -8.11 59.78
C ILE A 4 -8.06 -7.62 58.68
N TYR A 5 -9.19 -7.01 59.06
CA TYR A 5 -10.15 -6.43 58.12
C TYR A 5 -9.57 -5.28 57.29
N TRP A 6 -8.73 -4.45 57.90
CA TRP A 6 -8.04 -3.36 57.20
C TRP A 6 -6.99 -3.87 56.21
N PHE A 7 -6.28 -4.95 56.57
CA PHE A 7 -5.33 -5.59 55.67
C PHE A 7 -6.02 -6.19 54.44
N TYR A 8 -7.17 -6.86 54.61
CA TYR A 8 -7.96 -7.37 53.49
C TYR A 8 -8.56 -6.26 52.61
N LEU A 9 -8.94 -5.11 53.17
CA LEU A 9 -9.41 -3.96 52.38
C LEU A 9 -8.29 -3.32 51.54
N ILE A 10 -7.09 -3.17 52.10
CA ILE A 10 -5.94 -2.60 51.38
C ILE A 10 -5.43 -3.57 50.32
N VAL A 11 -5.29 -4.86 50.63
CA VAL A 11 -4.89 -5.89 49.66
C VAL A 11 -5.95 -6.09 48.57
N GLY A 12 -7.24 -6.00 48.93
CA GLY A 12 -8.34 -6.05 47.98
C GLY A 12 -8.37 -4.86 47.02
N GLN A 13 -8.08 -3.64 47.49
CA GLN A 13 -7.99 -2.45 46.63
C GLN A 13 -6.74 -2.45 45.74
N THR A 14 -5.59 -2.91 46.25
CA THR A 14 -4.36 -3.01 45.44
C THR A 14 -4.45 -4.10 44.36
N LEU A 15 -5.12 -5.23 44.63
CA LEU A 15 -5.39 -6.27 43.61
C LEU A 15 -6.40 -5.80 42.55
N ALA A 16 -7.41 -5.01 42.93
CA ALA A 16 -8.35 -4.42 41.97
C ALA A 16 -7.65 -3.44 41.02
N GLN A 17 -6.70 -2.65 41.54
CA GLN A 17 -5.95 -1.68 40.74
C GLN A 17 -4.96 -2.33 39.78
N SER A 18 -4.36 -3.47 40.14
CA SER A 18 -3.51 -4.25 39.22
C SER A 18 -4.28 -4.99 38.12
N LEU A 19 -5.57 -5.28 38.32
CA LEU A 19 -6.41 -5.89 37.28
C LEU A 19 -7.02 -4.86 36.31
N GLN A 20 -7.03 -3.58 36.67
CA GLN A 20 -7.49 -2.49 35.79
C GLN A 20 -6.40 -2.01 34.82
N THR A 21 -5.12 -2.15 35.18
CA THR A 21 -4.01 -1.71 34.31
C THR A 21 -3.74 -2.59 33.09
N ASP A 22 -4.38 -3.77 32.99
CA ASP A 22 -4.27 -4.65 31.81
C ASP A 22 -5.38 -4.42 30.76
N LYS A 23 -6.32 -3.50 30.99
CA LYS A 23 -7.40 -3.16 30.05
C LYS A 23 -7.14 -1.94 29.17
N ASP A 24 -6.00 -1.27 29.34
CA ASP A 24 -5.55 -0.17 28.49
C ASP A 24 -4.39 -0.61 27.56
N GLN A 25 -4.53 -1.76 26.90
CA GLN A 25 -3.82 -2.00 25.64
C GLN A 25 -4.82 -1.72 24.52
N GLY A 26 -4.66 -0.54 23.90
CA GLY A 26 -5.59 0.07 22.94
C GLY A 26 -5.66 -0.68 21.61
N GLY A 27 -6.41 -1.79 21.58
CA GLY A 27 -6.86 -2.44 20.36
C GLY A 27 -8.20 -3.11 20.62
N ASN A 28 -9.28 -2.56 20.08
CA ASN A 28 -10.59 -3.15 20.21
C ASN A 28 -10.76 -4.24 19.13
N ASP A 29 -11.36 -5.39 19.46
CA ASP A 29 -11.52 -6.51 18.50
C ASP A 29 -12.41 -6.12 17.30
N ASP A 30 -13.18 -5.04 17.45
CA ASP A 30 -14.08 -4.47 16.45
C ASP A 30 -13.34 -3.89 15.21
N ASP A 31 -12.04 -3.59 15.32
CA ASP A 31 -11.23 -3.03 14.23
C ASP A 31 -10.71 -4.09 13.24
N ILE A 32 -10.97 -5.37 13.53
CA ILE A 32 -10.48 -6.51 12.76
C ILE A 32 -11.65 -7.33 12.22
N THR A 33 -11.62 -7.59 10.92
CA THR A 33 -12.60 -8.48 10.29
C THR A 33 -12.06 -9.91 10.20
N TYR A 34 -12.74 -10.85 10.86
CA TYR A 34 -12.48 -12.28 10.70
C TYR A 34 -13.11 -12.79 9.40
N ILE A 35 -12.29 -13.39 8.54
CA ILE A 35 -12.75 -13.93 7.25
C ILE A 35 -13.54 -15.23 7.45
N MET A 36 -14.76 -15.24 6.93
CA MET A 36 -15.72 -16.34 7.03
C MET A 36 -15.84 -17.16 5.74
N ASP A 37 -15.49 -16.57 4.59
CA ASP A 37 -15.47 -17.26 3.31
C ASP A 37 -14.47 -16.59 2.33
N THR A 38 -14.18 -17.28 1.21
CA THR A 38 -13.20 -16.80 0.23
C THR A 38 -13.66 -15.55 -0.52
N ASN A 39 -14.97 -15.37 -0.74
CA ASN A 39 -15.46 -14.18 -1.45
C ASN A 39 -15.28 -12.93 -0.58
N GLN A 40 -15.52 -13.05 0.73
CA GLN A 40 -15.26 -11.97 1.67
C GLN A 40 -13.78 -11.56 1.63
N PHE A 41 -12.85 -12.53 1.65
CA PHE A 41 -11.42 -12.24 1.52
C PHE A 41 -11.10 -11.45 0.25
N TYR A 42 -11.61 -11.89 -0.91
CA TYR A 42 -11.33 -11.17 -2.14
C TYR A 42 -12.03 -9.81 -2.23
N ASN A 43 -13.21 -9.65 -1.63
CA ASN A 43 -13.91 -8.37 -1.58
C ASN A 43 -13.12 -7.31 -0.81
N PHE A 44 -12.37 -7.68 0.23
CA PHE A 44 -11.46 -6.76 0.91
C PHE A 44 -10.21 -6.49 0.09
N THR A 45 -9.58 -7.55 -0.42
CA THR A 45 -8.25 -7.46 -1.06
C THR A 45 -8.27 -6.85 -2.47
N ASN A 46 -9.41 -6.85 -3.16
CA ASN A 46 -9.56 -6.28 -4.51
C ASN A 46 -10.18 -4.87 -4.52
N ARG A 47 -10.28 -4.20 -3.37
CA ARG A 47 -10.77 -2.81 -3.32
C ARG A 47 -9.80 -1.84 -4.01
N PRO A 48 -10.29 -0.93 -4.86
CA PRO A 48 -9.47 0.12 -5.46
C PRO A 48 -9.22 1.29 -4.51
N ASP A 49 -9.98 1.39 -3.41
CA ASP A 49 -9.97 2.54 -2.51
C ASP A 49 -9.33 2.26 -1.14
N ALA A 50 -8.81 1.06 -0.90
CA ALA A 50 -8.32 0.67 0.42
C ALA A 50 -7.12 -0.27 0.38
N TYR A 51 -6.19 -0.06 1.32
CA TYR A 51 -5.16 -1.02 1.68
C TYR A 51 -5.80 -2.10 2.55
N THR A 52 -5.34 -3.35 2.40
CA THR A 52 -5.82 -4.46 3.24
C THR A 52 -4.64 -5.16 3.90
N ILE A 53 -4.61 -5.13 5.24
CA ILE A 53 -3.61 -5.79 6.06
C ILE A 53 -4.17 -7.16 6.49
N VAL A 54 -3.52 -8.23 6.06
CA VAL A 54 -3.97 -9.60 6.27
C VAL A 54 -3.07 -10.29 7.25
N LYS A 55 -3.63 -10.83 8.33
CA LYS A 55 -2.94 -11.80 9.21
C LYS A 55 -3.42 -13.22 8.90
N PHE A 56 -2.53 -14.05 8.40
CA PHE A 56 -2.76 -15.49 8.23
C PHE A 56 -2.27 -16.23 9.48
N TYR A 57 -3.13 -17.08 10.07
CA TYR A 57 -2.82 -17.77 11.32
C TYR A 57 -3.42 -19.18 11.39
N THR A 58 -2.97 -19.97 12.36
CA THR A 58 -3.61 -21.22 12.79
C THR A 58 -3.87 -21.20 14.30
N THR A 59 -4.83 -21.98 14.76
CA THR A 59 -5.34 -21.97 16.15
C THR A 59 -4.38 -22.59 17.17
N TRP A 60 -3.52 -23.52 16.73
CA TRP A 60 -2.55 -24.25 17.55
C TRP A 60 -1.16 -23.57 17.61
N CYS A 61 -0.92 -22.57 16.76
CA CYS A 61 0.36 -21.89 16.63
C CYS A 61 0.62 -20.93 17.80
N SER A 62 1.65 -21.22 18.61
CA SER A 62 2.03 -20.38 19.78
C SER A 62 2.44 -18.96 19.36
N HIS A 63 3.22 -18.81 18.29
CA HIS A 63 3.62 -17.50 17.75
C HIS A 63 2.42 -16.66 17.29
N CYS A 64 1.34 -17.30 16.83
CA CYS A 64 0.11 -16.64 16.42
C CYS A 64 -0.65 -16.07 17.62
N LYS A 65 -0.65 -16.78 18.75
CA LYS A 65 -1.24 -16.32 20.01
C LYS A 65 -0.51 -15.09 20.56
N ILE A 66 0.83 -15.06 20.43
CA ILE A 66 1.64 -13.90 20.83
C ILE A 66 1.37 -12.69 19.91
N LEU A 67 1.25 -12.91 18.60
CA LEU A 67 0.99 -11.83 17.65
C LEU A 67 -0.43 -11.25 17.75
N LYS A 68 -1.41 -12.02 18.25
CA LYS A 68 -2.81 -11.58 18.31
C LYS A 68 -3.00 -10.20 18.98
N PRO A 69 -2.57 -9.98 20.24
CA PRO A 69 -2.75 -8.68 20.90
C PRO A 69 -2.00 -7.55 20.19
N VAL A 70 -0.81 -7.83 19.65
CA VAL A 70 -0.03 -6.83 18.87
C VAL A 70 -0.79 -6.42 17.61
N PHE A 71 -1.40 -7.36 16.90
CA PHE A 71 -2.16 -7.07 15.69
C PHE A 71 -3.42 -6.25 15.99
N GLN A 72 -4.07 -6.50 17.14
CA GLN A 72 -5.22 -5.72 17.63
C GLN A 72 -4.81 -4.28 17.97
N GLU A 73 -3.69 -4.09 18.67
CA GLU A 73 -3.14 -2.77 18.97
C GLU A 73 -2.84 -1.97 17.68
N VAL A 74 -2.16 -2.60 16.72
CA VAL A 74 -1.88 -1.97 15.42
C VAL A 74 -3.17 -1.57 14.72
N ALA A 75 -4.17 -2.46 14.65
CA ALA A 75 -5.45 -2.16 14.00
C ALA A 75 -6.17 -0.95 14.66
N GLY A 76 -6.18 -0.90 15.99
CA GLY A 76 -6.74 0.23 16.75
C GLY A 76 -6.04 1.55 16.45
N ASN A 77 -4.70 1.56 16.37
CA ASN A 77 -3.93 2.77 16.07
C ASN A 77 -4.20 3.34 14.67
N PHE A 78 -4.60 2.51 13.70
CA PHE A 78 -4.97 2.97 12.36
C PHE A 78 -6.47 3.31 12.23
N HIS A 79 -7.32 2.95 13.20
CA HIS A 79 -8.74 3.29 13.19
C HIS A 79 -8.94 4.81 13.14
N ASP A 80 -8.26 5.55 14.03
CA ASP A 80 -8.38 7.00 14.11
C ASP A 80 -7.85 7.69 12.84
N GLU A 81 -6.82 7.12 12.20
CA GLU A 81 -6.27 7.65 10.94
C GLU A 81 -7.21 7.42 9.75
N ASN A 82 -7.92 6.28 9.74
CA ASN A 82 -8.98 6.02 8.78
C ASN A 82 -10.10 7.07 8.90
N LEU A 83 -10.50 7.42 10.13
CA LEU A 83 -11.51 8.46 10.39
C LEU A 83 -11.05 9.85 9.94
N ALA A 84 -9.75 10.13 10.03
CA ALA A 84 -9.15 11.38 9.54
C ALA A 84 -9.06 11.45 8.00
N GLY A 85 -9.40 10.37 7.29
CA GLY A 85 -9.47 10.35 5.82
C GLY A 85 -8.11 10.34 5.13
N VAL A 86 -7.03 9.98 5.82
CA VAL A 86 -5.66 9.98 5.28
C VAL A 86 -5.48 8.83 4.28
N SER A 87 -5.97 7.64 4.60
CA SER A 87 -6.01 6.45 3.75
C SER A 87 -7.01 5.47 4.34
N LYS A 88 -7.73 4.68 3.52
CA LYS A 88 -8.59 3.60 4.03
C LYS A 88 -7.77 2.32 4.19
N ILE A 89 -7.74 1.77 5.39
CA ILE A 89 -6.96 0.58 5.74
C ILE A 89 -7.88 -0.43 6.44
N ASN A 90 -8.03 -1.62 5.85
CA ASN A 90 -8.77 -2.72 6.45
C ASN A 90 -7.81 -3.69 7.13
N PHE A 91 -8.14 -4.16 8.34
CA PHE A 91 -7.44 -5.26 8.99
C PHE A 91 -8.29 -6.52 8.95
N ILE A 92 -7.74 -7.61 8.41
CA ILE A 92 -8.44 -8.89 8.29
C ILE A 92 -7.62 -10.06 8.83
N GLU A 93 -8.30 -11.07 9.36
CA GLU A 93 -7.68 -12.32 9.81
C GLU A 93 -8.19 -13.53 9.02
N VAL A 94 -7.26 -14.37 8.56
CA VAL A 94 -7.55 -15.59 7.83
C VAL A 94 -7.10 -16.80 8.65
N ASN A 95 -8.06 -17.63 9.06
CA ASN A 95 -7.80 -18.89 9.75
C ASN A 95 -7.44 -19.99 8.74
N CYS A 96 -6.16 -20.33 8.67
CA CYS A 96 -5.64 -21.32 7.74
C CYS A 96 -5.92 -22.78 8.15
N ASP A 97 -6.45 -23.03 9.35
CA ASP A 97 -7.01 -24.36 9.67
C ASP A 97 -8.30 -24.61 8.86
N VAL A 98 -9.02 -23.54 8.48
CA VAL A 98 -10.24 -23.59 7.67
C VAL A 98 -9.93 -23.36 6.19
N PHE A 99 -9.06 -22.39 5.89
CA PHE A 99 -8.74 -21.92 4.54
C PHE A 99 -7.40 -22.47 3.99
N GLY A 100 -6.95 -23.61 4.51
CA GLY A 100 -5.66 -24.22 4.15
C GLY A 100 -5.53 -24.51 2.65
N ASN A 101 -6.57 -25.06 2.03
CA ASN A 101 -6.53 -25.54 0.64
C ASN A 101 -6.74 -24.44 -0.40
N ASN A 102 -7.24 -23.27 -0.02
CA ASN A 102 -7.59 -22.18 -0.94
C ASN A 102 -6.71 -20.95 -0.74
N LEU A 103 -6.78 -20.29 0.41
CA LEU A 103 -6.10 -19.03 0.66
C LEU A 103 -4.66 -19.23 1.19
N CYS A 104 -4.40 -20.34 1.89
CA CYS A 104 -3.14 -20.51 2.61
C CYS A 104 -2.20 -21.56 2.02
N SER A 105 -2.53 -22.16 0.86
CA SER A 105 -1.80 -23.31 0.31
C SER A 105 -0.37 -22.99 -0.11
N SER A 106 -0.10 -21.74 -0.48
CA SER A 106 1.23 -21.27 -0.90
C SER A 106 2.02 -20.58 0.21
N LEU A 107 1.50 -20.55 1.45
CA LEU A 107 2.15 -19.86 2.56
C LEU A 107 3.22 -20.75 3.20
N PRO A 108 4.45 -20.23 3.45
CA PRO A 108 5.56 -21.02 3.96
C PRO A 108 5.44 -21.39 5.45
N GLY A 109 4.54 -20.75 6.21
CA GLY A 109 4.36 -20.98 7.64
C GLY A 109 3.43 -19.96 8.28
N PHE A 110 3.34 -19.97 9.62
CA PHE A 110 2.43 -19.09 10.36
C PHE A 110 3.03 -18.52 11.64
N PRO A 111 2.61 -17.31 12.05
CA PRO A 111 1.73 -16.40 11.32
C PRO A 111 2.47 -15.66 10.19
N ILE A 112 1.71 -15.10 9.24
CA ILE A 112 2.19 -14.23 8.17
C ILE A 112 1.35 -12.95 8.17
N ILE A 113 1.99 -11.81 7.94
CA ILE A 113 1.32 -10.52 7.73
C ILE A 113 1.60 -10.06 6.30
N HIS A 114 0.56 -9.80 5.53
CA HIS A 114 0.64 -9.20 4.20
C HIS A 114 -0.02 -7.82 4.20
N VAL A 115 0.56 -6.88 3.47
CA VAL A 115 -0.07 -5.62 3.09
C VAL A 115 -0.43 -5.72 1.62
N ILE A 116 -1.71 -5.61 1.32
CA ILE A 116 -2.24 -5.63 -0.05
C ILE A 116 -2.61 -4.20 -0.42
N LYS A 117 -1.90 -3.65 -1.40
CA LYS A 117 -2.12 -2.31 -1.94
C LYS A 117 -3.48 -2.21 -2.64
N PRO A 118 -4.09 -1.02 -2.81
CA PRO A 118 -5.33 -0.86 -3.56
C PRO A 118 -5.22 -1.39 -4.99
N SER A 119 -6.36 -1.78 -5.56
CA SER A 119 -6.45 -2.28 -6.92
C SER A 119 -6.28 -1.17 -7.94
N ASP A 120 -5.37 -1.37 -8.90
CA ASP A 120 -5.19 -0.48 -10.06
C ASP A 120 -6.39 -0.55 -11.02
N ASN A 121 -7.34 -1.46 -10.80
CA ASN A 121 -8.57 -1.51 -11.59
C ASN A 121 -9.41 -0.25 -11.32
N THR A 122 -9.22 0.78 -12.14
CA THR A 122 -10.30 1.64 -12.60
C THR A 122 -11.28 0.74 -13.35
N ILE A 123 -12.12 0.04 -12.60
CA ILE A 123 -13.30 -0.58 -13.18
C ILE A 123 -14.14 0.61 -13.60
N GLU A 124 -14.06 1.01 -14.87
CA GLU A 124 -15.28 1.43 -15.54
C GLU A 124 -16.27 0.33 -15.20
N SER A 125 -17.24 0.65 -14.36
CA SER A 125 -18.45 -0.13 -14.25
C SER A 125 -19.08 -0.07 -15.65
N HIS A 126 -18.60 -0.92 -16.55
CA HIS A 126 -19.51 -1.60 -17.44
C HIS A 126 -20.39 -2.40 -16.50
N GLU A 127 -21.42 -1.73 -15.96
CA GLU A 127 -22.70 -2.36 -15.80
C GLU A 127 -22.88 -3.19 -17.07
N ASP A 128 -22.98 -4.50 -16.91
CA ASP A 128 -23.23 -5.42 -18.00
C ASP A 128 -24.53 -4.95 -18.68
N GLU A 129 -24.43 -4.10 -19.70
CA GLU A 129 -25.53 -3.83 -20.60
C GLU A 129 -25.76 -5.10 -21.42
N GLU A 130 -26.55 -5.99 -20.84
CA GLU A 130 -27.38 -6.94 -21.57
C GLU A 130 -28.16 -6.18 -22.66
N ASN A 131 -27.62 -6.17 -23.88
CA ASN A 131 -28.33 -6.52 -25.12
C ASN A 131 -27.61 -5.91 -26.32
N LYS A 132 -26.97 -6.76 -27.14
CA LYS A 132 -26.93 -6.49 -28.57
C LYS A 132 -27.30 -7.75 -29.33
N LYS A 133 -28.54 -7.76 -29.83
CA LYS A 133 -29.04 -8.72 -30.81
C LYS A 133 -28.03 -8.82 -31.96
N VAL A 134 -27.34 -9.95 -32.05
CA VAL A 134 -26.54 -10.30 -33.23
C VAL A 134 -27.51 -10.79 -34.30
N THR A 135 -27.71 -9.96 -35.31
CA THR A 135 -28.41 -10.34 -36.53
C THR A 135 -27.58 -11.34 -37.33
N SER A 136 -28.27 -12.38 -37.79
CA SER A 136 -27.85 -13.50 -38.61
C SER A 136 -26.76 -13.23 -39.66
N GLN A 137 -25.58 -13.82 -39.48
CA GLN A 137 -24.75 -14.38 -40.55
C GLN A 137 -23.76 -15.39 -39.97
N GLU A 138 -23.58 -16.50 -40.70
CA GLU A 138 -23.02 -17.80 -40.28
C GLU A 138 -21.86 -17.78 -39.27
N GLU A 139 -22.11 -18.40 -38.11
CA GLU A 139 -21.10 -18.62 -37.08
C GLU A 139 -20.06 -19.67 -37.53
N SER A 140 -18.85 -19.20 -37.81
CA SER A 140 -17.66 -20.04 -38.01
C SER A 140 -17.43 -20.96 -36.81
N LEU A 141 -17.10 -22.23 -37.08
CA LEU A 141 -16.67 -23.21 -36.06
C LEU A 141 -15.52 -22.68 -35.19
N TRP A 142 -14.69 -21.77 -35.72
CA TRP A 142 -13.67 -21.08 -34.95
C TRP A 142 -14.27 -20.21 -33.85
N ASN A 143 -15.38 -19.51 -34.06
CA ASN A 143 -16.01 -18.71 -33.02
C ASN A 143 -16.59 -19.58 -31.90
N LYS A 144 -17.03 -20.82 -32.20
CA LYS A 144 -17.47 -21.78 -31.17
C LYS A 144 -16.31 -22.35 -30.37
N LEU A 145 -15.18 -22.61 -31.03
CA LEU A 145 -13.96 -23.13 -30.40
C LEU A 145 -13.27 -22.05 -29.58
N LEU A 146 -13.17 -20.87 -30.14
CA LEU A 146 -12.62 -19.67 -29.53
C LEU A 146 -13.50 -19.30 -28.31
N ASN A 147 -14.83 -19.14 -28.44
CA ASN A 147 -15.71 -18.91 -27.28
C ASN A 147 -15.55 -19.97 -26.18
N LYS A 148 -15.24 -21.24 -26.52
CA LYS A 148 -14.98 -22.30 -25.54
C LYS A 148 -13.62 -22.20 -24.85
N VAL A 149 -12.62 -21.67 -25.54
CA VAL A 149 -11.24 -21.52 -25.05
C VAL A 149 -11.09 -20.23 -24.22
N TRP A 150 -11.85 -19.16 -24.52
CA TRP A 150 -11.89 -17.94 -23.71
C TRP A 150 -13.08 -17.83 -22.73
N ALA A 151 -14.00 -18.82 -22.71
CA ALA A 151 -15.01 -18.93 -21.65
C ALA A 151 -14.48 -19.56 -20.35
N THR A 152 -13.17 -19.73 -20.18
CA THR A 152 -12.59 -19.76 -18.83
C THR A 152 -12.62 -18.34 -18.28
N LYS A 153 -13.80 -17.91 -17.81
CA LYS A 153 -13.96 -16.70 -16.99
C LYS A 153 -13.03 -16.83 -15.78
N VAL A 154 -11.82 -16.28 -15.87
CA VAL A 154 -11.08 -15.88 -14.68
C VAL A 154 -11.96 -14.83 -14.05
N ASN A 155 -12.65 -15.20 -12.98
CA ASN A 155 -13.36 -14.23 -12.17
C ASN A 155 -12.29 -13.29 -11.61
N ARG A 156 -12.14 -12.09 -12.19
CA ARG A 156 -11.11 -11.13 -11.74
C ARG A 156 -11.30 -10.76 -10.28
N ASN A 157 -12.50 -10.96 -9.74
CA ASN A 157 -12.78 -10.76 -8.32
C ASN A 157 -12.16 -11.84 -7.44
N THR A 158 -11.59 -12.94 -7.97
CA THR A 158 -10.92 -13.99 -7.16
C THR A 158 -9.42 -14.09 -7.42
N PHE A 159 -8.82 -13.04 -7.99
CA PHE A 159 -7.38 -12.94 -8.24
C PHE A 159 -6.82 -11.69 -7.58
N ILE A 160 -5.63 -11.81 -6.98
CA ILE A 160 -4.88 -10.69 -6.42
C ILE A 160 -3.58 -10.61 -7.21
N GLU A 161 -3.28 -9.44 -7.75
CA GLU A 161 -2.03 -9.23 -8.48
C GLU A 161 -0.83 -9.39 -7.53
N PRO A 162 0.14 -10.27 -7.82
CA PRO A 162 1.26 -10.53 -6.91
C PRO A 162 2.09 -9.28 -6.59
N THR A 163 2.16 -8.31 -7.50
CA THR A 163 2.87 -7.03 -7.33
C THR A 163 2.24 -6.13 -6.26
N ARG A 164 0.98 -6.34 -5.91
CA ARG A 164 0.26 -5.60 -4.87
C ARG A 164 0.45 -6.18 -3.46
N VAL A 165 1.00 -7.39 -3.35
CA VAL A 165 1.17 -8.09 -2.08
C VAL A 165 2.58 -7.86 -1.55
N VAL A 166 2.69 -7.25 -0.38
CA VAL A 166 3.98 -7.04 0.31
C VAL A 166 3.96 -7.81 1.63
N GLN A 167 4.86 -8.77 1.77
CA GLN A 167 4.98 -9.57 3.00
C GLN A 167 5.84 -8.84 4.05
N PHE A 168 5.40 -8.87 5.30
CA PHE A 168 6.14 -8.34 6.43
C PHE A 168 7.25 -9.31 6.88
N GLU A 169 8.48 -8.82 6.87
CA GLU A 169 9.67 -9.52 7.34
C GLU A 169 10.31 -8.70 8.47
N GLY A 170 9.89 -8.92 9.71
CA GLY A 170 10.36 -8.11 10.83
C GLY A 170 9.96 -8.62 12.20
N ARG A 171 10.40 -7.89 13.23
CA ARG A 171 10.02 -8.14 14.62
C ARG A 171 8.55 -7.81 14.80
N ARG A 172 7.83 -8.69 15.52
CA ARG A 172 6.37 -8.68 15.61
C ARG A 172 5.87 -7.89 16.82
N ASP A 173 6.34 -6.65 16.92
CA ASP A 173 5.90 -5.63 17.85
C ASP A 173 5.19 -4.51 17.10
N ALA A 174 4.25 -3.83 17.77
CA ALA A 174 3.37 -2.85 17.14
C ALA A 174 4.13 -1.72 16.41
N PRO A 175 5.17 -1.08 16.99
CA PRO A 175 5.88 0.01 16.32
C PRO A 175 6.54 -0.43 15.01
N THR A 176 7.08 -1.65 14.97
CA THR A 176 7.75 -2.17 13.77
C THR A 176 6.74 -2.48 12.66
N ILE A 177 5.58 -3.05 13.01
CA ILE A 177 4.50 -3.34 12.05
C ILE A 177 3.87 -2.04 11.53
N GLU A 178 3.60 -1.08 12.40
CA GLU A 178 3.06 0.23 12.02
C GLU A 178 3.98 0.97 11.08
N ASN A 179 5.27 1.07 11.42
CA ASN A 179 6.24 1.75 10.56
C ASN A 179 6.35 1.07 9.18
N PHE A 180 6.26 -0.26 9.14
CA PHE A 180 6.22 -1.00 7.89
C PHE A 180 4.99 -0.63 7.04
N ILE A 181 3.78 -0.65 7.62
CA ILE A 181 2.53 -0.28 6.94
C ILE A 181 2.61 1.16 6.42
N ARG A 182 2.99 2.12 7.28
CA ARG A 182 3.14 3.54 6.93
C ARG A 182 4.14 3.75 5.80
N THR A 183 5.26 3.02 5.84
CA THR A 183 6.28 3.11 4.79
C THR A 183 5.72 2.63 3.45
N ILE A 184 4.93 1.56 3.43
CA ILE A 184 4.30 1.08 2.20
C ILE A 184 3.32 2.11 1.65
N ILE A 185 2.42 2.62 2.50
CA ILE A 185 1.42 3.62 2.10
C ILE A 185 2.11 4.89 1.58
N ALA A 186 3.13 5.39 2.29
CA ALA A 186 3.86 6.58 1.87
C ALA A 186 4.54 6.40 0.50
N LYS A 187 5.18 5.24 0.27
CA LYS A 187 5.81 4.91 -1.02
C LYS A 187 4.78 4.73 -2.13
N ASP A 188 3.64 4.11 -1.83
CA ASP A 188 2.60 3.87 -2.83
C ASP A 188 1.93 5.17 -3.26
N ASN A 189 1.66 6.07 -2.30
CA ASN A 189 1.19 7.43 -2.57
C ASN A 189 2.21 8.23 -3.39
N GLU A 190 3.50 8.14 -3.08
CA GLU A 190 4.56 8.79 -3.85
C GLU A 190 4.56 8.31 -5.31
N VAL A 191 4.47 6.98 -5.52
CA VAL A 191 4.38 6.40 -6.87
C VAL A 191 3.11 6.82 -7.60
N ALA A 192 1.97 6.94 -6.92
CA ALA A 192 0.71 7.41 -7.52
C ALA A 192 0.82 8.87 -8.01
N ILE A 193 1.48 9.74 -7.23
CA ILE A 193 1.75 11.13 -7.65
C ILE A 193 2.70 11.12 -8.85
N ILE A 194 3.75 10.30 -8.85
CA ILE A 194 4.68 10.17 -9.99
C ILE A 194 3.93 9.72 -11.25
N LYS A 195 3.08 8.69 -11.17
CA LYS A 195 2.23 8.24 -12.30
C LYS A 195 1.36 9.38 -12.84
N THR A 196 0.78 10.19 -11.95
CA THR A 196 -0.03 11.37 -12.30
C THR A 196 0.80 12.45 -12.99
N VAL A 197 1.99 12.74 -12.46
CA VAL A 197 2.94 13.72 -13.01
C VAL A 197 3.42 13.29 -14.40
N LEU A 198 3.68 12.01 -14.61
CA LEU A 198 4.13 11.48 -15.90
C LEU A 198 2.98 11.34 -16.91
N ASN A 199 1.73 11.29 -16.45
CA ASN A 199 0.58 11.21 -17.35
C ASN A 199 0.31 12.58 -18.03
N PRO A 200 0.43 12.66 -19.36
CA PRO A 200 0.23 13.91 -20.09
C PRO A 200 -1.22 14.42 -20.11
N THR A 201 -2.21 13.55 -19.90
CA THR A 201 -3.64 13.90 -20.01
C THR A 201 -4.22 14.38 -18.69
N ILE A 202 -3.54 14.10 -17.58
CA ILE A 202 -3.99 14.47 -16.24
C ILE A 202 -3.36 15.81 -15.84
N THR A 203 -4.20 16.75 -15.40
CA THR A 203 -3.77 18.02 -14.81
C THR A 203 -3.67 17.89 -13.30
N CYS A 204 -2.62 18.45 -12.71
CA CYS A 204 -2.50 18.54 -11.26
C CYS A 204 -3.50 19.55 -10.72
N ASP A 205 -4.22 19.20 -9.66
CA ASP A 205 -5.06 20.15 -8.95
C ASP A 205 -4.22 21.28 -8.33
N SER A 206 -4.83 22.45 -8.17
CA SER A 206 -4.15 23.65 -7.63
C SER A 206 -3.61 23.44 -6.20
N MET A 207 -4.15 22.47 -5.47
CA MET A 207 -3.76 22.14 -4.09
C MET A 207 -2.73 21.01 -4.00
N ASP A 208 -2.39 20.34 -5.11
CA ASP A 208 -1.39 19.27 -5.13
C ASP A 208 0.00 19.83 -5.44
N GLU A 209 0.66 20.34 -4.39
CA GLU A 209 1.98 20.96 -4.47
C GLU A 209 3.06 20.02 -5.04
N LEU A 210 3.01 18.72 -4.69
CA LEU A 210 3.98 17.75 -5.19
C LEU A 210 3.77 17.45 -6.67
N CYS A 211 2.52 17.29 -7.10
CA CYS A 211 2.23 17.09 -8.52
C CYS A 211 2.68 18.29 -9.37
N GLN A 212 2.39 19.52 -8.91
CA GLN A 212 2.84 20.75 -9.60
C GLN A 212 4.36 20.85 -9.65
N LEU A 213 5.03 20.58 -8.53
CA LEU A 213 6.49 20.54 -8.46
C LEU A 213 7.06 19.54 -9.48
N GLY A 214 6.48 18.34 -9.55
CA GLY A 214 6.87 17.31 -10.50
C GLY A 214 6.70 17.74 -11.95
N LYS A 215 5.54 18.29 -12.33
CA LYS A 215 5.29 18.80 -13.69
C LYS A 215 6.29 19.89 -14.08
N LYS A 216 6.54 20.85 -13.19
CA LYS A 216 7.54 21.91 -13.42
C LYS A 216 8.94 21.33 -13.60
N TYR A 217 9.31 20.34 -12.79
CA TYR A 217 10.61 19.67 -12.92
C TYR A 217 10.74 18.96 -14.28
N LEU A 218 9.69 18.31 -14.77
CA LEU A 218 9.70 17.71 -16.12
C LEU A 218 9.90 18.77 -17.21
N GLU A 219 9.27 19.95 -17.10
CA GLU A 219 9.47 21.06 -18.05
C GLU A 219 10.93 21.55 -18.04
N GLU A 220 11.55 21.65 -16.88
CA GLU A 220 12.97 22.03 -16.74
C GLU A 220 13.90 20.98 -17.40
N LEU A 221 13.63 19.69 -17.20
CA LEU A 221 14.37 18.61 -17.85
C LEU A 221 14.20 18.65 -19.37
N GLN A 222 13.01 18.98 -19.88
CA GLN A 222 12.77 19.16 -21.31
C GLN A 222 13.52 20.37 -21.88
N ALA A 223 13.48 21.51 -21.18
CA ALA A 223 14.19 22.72 -21.57
C ALA A 223 15.72 22.50 -21.64
N ASN A 224 16.25 21.62 -20.80
CA ASN A 224 17.66 21.24 -20.78
C ASN A 224 18.02 20.09 -21.75
N ASN A 225 17.10 19.67 -22.62
CA ASN A 225 17.26 18.54 -23.55
C ASN A 225 17.61 17.21 -22.86
N ILE A 226 17.20 17.05 -21.60
CA ILE A 226 17.39 15.80 -20.83
C ILE A 226 16.23 14.85 -21.14
N LEU A 227 15.00 15.36 -21.24
CA LEU A 227 13.79 14.62 -21.60
C LEU A 227 13.19 15.12 -22.91
N LYS A 228 12.58 14.22 -23.68
CA LYS A 228 11.62 14.53 -24.76
C LYS A 228 10.30 13.81 -24.47
N ARG A 229 9.24 14.29 -25.11
CA ARG A 229 7.93 13.64 -25.08
C ARG A 229 7.80 12.75 -26.32
N GLY A 230 7.71 11.45 -26.09
CA GLY A 230 7.44 10.43 -27.09
C GLY A 230 5.95 10.12 -27.20
N THR A 231 5.61 9.12 -28.02
CA THR A 231 4.23 8.63 -28.19
C THR A 231 3.72 7.82 -27.00
N GLN A 232 4.64 7.18 -26.27
CA GLN A 232 4.36 6.32 -25.10
C GLN A 232 4.67 7.01 -23.75
N GLY A 233 5.04 8.28 -23.74
CA GLY A 233 5.36 9.01 -22.51
C GLY A 233 6.60 9.90 -22.64
N TYR A 234 7.39 9.98 -21.56
CA TYR A 234 8.65 10.71 -21.53
C TYR A 234 9.82 9.77 -21.87
N GLU A 235 10.76 10.26 -22.67
CA GLU A 235 11.97 9.54 -23.08
C GLU A 235 13.20 10.39 -22.73
N LEU A 236 14.21 9.82 -22.09
CA LEU A 236 15.47 10.51 -21.82
C LEU A 236 16.28 10.62 -23.12
N VAL A 237 16.73 11.84 -23.43
CA VAL A 237 17.53 12.19 -24.62
C VAL A 237 18.96 12.58 -24.25
N GLY A 238 19.16 12.96 -22.99
CA GLY A 238 20.49 13.29 -22.47
C GLY A 238 21.41 12.08 -22.45
N SER A 239 22.72 12.32 -22.52
CA SER A 239 23.72 11.29 -22.18
C SER A 239 23.61 10.92 -20.70
N ASN A 240 24.12 9.76 -20.27
CA ASN A 240 24.20 9.39 -18.85
C ASN A 240 24.76 10.54 -17.98
N ASN A 241 25.75 11.26 -18.50
CA ASN A 241 26.35 12.43 -17.86
C ASN A 241 25.34 13.56 -17.54
N SER A 242 24.26 13.68 -18.31
CA SER A 242 23.24 14.73 -18.12
C SER A 242 22.31 14.41 -16.95
N ILE A 243 22.01 13.12 -16.76
CA ILE A 243 21.21 12.62 -15.62
C ILE A 243 22.07 12.64 -14.35
N ASP A 244 23.33 12.23 -14.44
CA ASP A 244 24.29 12.31 -13.33
C ASP A 244 24.51 13.76 -12.88
N ALA A 245 24.49 14.70 -13.82
CA ALA A 245 24.55 16.13 -13.51
C ALA A 245 23.30 16.60 -12.74
N GLU A 246 22.10 16.14 -13.10
CA GLU A 246 20.89 16.45 -12.33
C GLU A 246 20.91 15.84 -10.94
N ARG A 247 21.29 14.57 -10.82
CA ARG A 247 21.48 13.91 -9.53
C ARG A 247 22.47 14.69 -8.65
N SER A 248 23.54 15.22 -9.25
CA SER A 248 24.52 16.06 -8.56
C SER A 248 23.94 17.40 -8.11
N LYS A 249 23.05 18.03 -8.89
CA LYS A 249 22.33 19.25 -8.48
C LYS A 249 21.44 18.96 -7.27
N LEU A 250 20.63 17.91 -7.31
CA LEU A 250 19.79 17.49 -6.18
C LEU A 250 20.64 17.20 -4.94
N ASN A 251 21.79 16.54 -5.10
CA ASN A 251 22.71 16.22 -3.98
C ASN A 251 23.26 17.50 -3.32
N ASN A 252 23.55 18.53 -4.11
CA ASN A 252 23.99 19.82 -3.59
C ASN A 252 22.87 20.53 -2.81
N ILE A 253 21.62 20.42 -3.27
CA ILE A 253 20.45 20.96 -2.55
C ILE A 253 20.30 20.24 -1.20
N GLN A 254 20.41 18.90 -1.17
CA GLN A 254 20.35 18.13 0.07
C GLN A 254 21.41 18.62 1.07
N ARG A 255 22.68 18.72 0.62
CA ARG A 255 23.76 19.21 1.50
C ARG A 255 23.49 20.60 2.04
N ASN A 256 22.95 21.50 1.23
CA ASN A 256 22.62 22.85 1.69
C ASN A 256 21.49 22.86 2.73
N ILE A 257 20.52 21.95 2.61
CA ILE A 257 19.47 21.76 3.62
C ILE A 257 20.10 21.23 4.92
N ASP A 258 20.98 20.23 4.83
CA ASP A 258 21.64 19.63 6.00
C ASP A 258 22.56 20.63 6.73
N LEU A 259 23.31 21.45 5.98
CA LEU A 259 24.19 22.50 6.51
C LEU A 259 23.42 23.70 7.07
N GLY A 260 22.17 23.90 6.64
CA GLY A 260 21.33 25.03 7.03
C GLY A 260 20.79 24.96 8.46
N GLY A 261 21.08 23.88 9.20
CA GLY A 261 20.68 23.76 10.61
C GLY A 261 19.17 23.75 10.79
N ALA A 262 18.47 22.89 10.06
CA ALA A 262 17.06 22.63 10.30
C ALA A 262 16.91 21.80 11.58
N GLY A 263 16.41 22.40 12.65
CA GLY A 263 15.80 21.62 13.73
C GLY A 263 14.70 20.73 13.13
N ALA A 264 14.52 19.51 13.64
CA ALA A 264 13.57 18.53 13.11
C ALA A 264 12.09 18.98 13.10
N GLU A 265 11.80 20.20 13.59
CA GLU A 265 10.47 20.81 13.71
C GLU A 265 10.28 22.05 12.81
N ASP A 266 11.29 22.46 12.02
CA ASP A 266 11.12 23.56 11.06
C ASP A 266 10.28 23.09 9.87
N ALA A 267 9.00 23.49 9.85
CA ALA A 267 8.06 23.17 8.78
C ALA A 267 8.57 23.53 7.37
N MET A 268 9.37 24.60 7.24
CA MET A 268 9.95 24.98 5.96
C MET A 268 11.05 24.01 5.54
N ALA A 269 11.90 23.58 6.47
CA ALA A 269 12.91 22.57 6.19
C ALA A 269 12.29 21.20 5.88
N ILE A 270 11.25 20.79 6.61
CA ILE A 270 10.50 19.54 6.37
C ILE A 270 9.92 19.53 4.96
N SER A 271 9.29 20.63 4.53
CA SER A 271 8.75 20.76 3.17
C SER A 271 9.85 20.67 2.10
N ARG A 272 11.01 21.32 2.31
CA ARG A 272 12.14 21.25 1.37
C ARG A 272 12.71 19.84 1.25
N VAL A 273 12.86 19.12 2.37
CA VAL A 273 13.31 17.72 2.37
C VAL A 273 12.29 16.82 1.66
N LYS A 274 10.99 17.01 1.92
CA LYS A 274 9.91 16.24 1.26
C LYS A 274 9.94 16.44 -0.26
N ASN A 275 10.01 17.69 -0.71
CA ASN A 275 10.08 18.04 -2.12
C ASN A 275 11.30 17.44 -2.79
N LEU A 276 12.46 17.51 -2.15
CA LEU A 276 13.69 16.95 -2.70
C LEU A 276 13.62 15.43 -2.82
N LYS A 277 13.12 14.72 -1.80
CA LYS A 277 12.90 13.27 -1.85
C LYS A 277 11.98 12.87 -3.00
N PHE A 278 10.88 13.61 -3.18
CA PHE A 278 9.96 13.39 -4.28
C PHE A 278 10.62 13.56 -5.65
N LEU A 279 11.44 14.61 -5.85
CA LEU A 279 12.17 14.82 -7.09
C LEU A 279 13.18 13.70 -7.39
N TYR A 280 13.87 13.17 -6.37
CA TYR A 280 14.72 11.98 -6.54
C TYR A 280 13.92 10.76 -6.96
N ALA A 281 12.77 10.52 -6.32
CA ALA A 281 11.91 9.39 -6.65
C ALA A 281 11.41 9.49 -8.09
N LEU A 282 10.97 10.68 -8.52
CA LEU A 282 10.56 10.95 -9.90
C LEU A 282 11.71 10.70 -10.90
N LEU A 283 12.92 11.18 -10.60
CA LEU A 283 14.09 10.97 -11.45
C LEU A 283 14.46 9.49 -11.56
N ASN A 284 14.49 8.76 -10.44
CA ASN A 284 14.77 7.32 -10.43
C ASN A 284 13.71 6.54 -11.21
N HIS A 285 12.42 6.92 -11.11
CA HIS A 285 11.35 6.26 -11.85
C HIS A 285 11.49 6.46 -13.37
N LEU A 286 11.92 7.65 -13.80
CA LEU A 286 12.23 7.93 -15.20
C LEU A 286 13.39 7.06 -15.71
N GLU A 287 14.45 6.89 -14.91
CA GLU A 287 15.59 6.01 -15.24
C GLU A 287 15.16 4.53 -15.33
N ASP A 288 14.41 4.03 -14.35
CA ASP A 288 13.96 2.63 -14.31
C ASP A 288 13.08 2.28 -15.53
N SER A 289 12.20 3.21 -15.93
CA SER A 289 11.35 3.06 -17.12
C SER A 289 12.17 2.86 -18.41
N MET A 290 13.40 3.37 -18.46
CA MET A 290 14.30 3.13 -19.60
C MET A 290 14.92 1.73 -19.59
N VAL A 291 15.33 1.24 -18.42
CA VAL A 291 15.99 -0.08 -18.31
C VAL A 291 15.05 -1.19 -18.76
N SER A 292 13.74 -1.03 -18.52
CA SER A 292 12.72 -1.93 -19.08
C SER A 292 12.60 -1.82 -20.60
N GLN A 293 12.56 -0.62 -21.16
CA GLN A 293 12.42 -0.43 -22.62
C GLN A 293 13.63 -1.00 -23.39
N VAL A 294 14.85 -0.80 -22.89
CA VAL A 294 16.07 -1.34 -23.53
C VAL A 294 16.12 -2.87 -23.45
N ARG A 295 15.54 -3.49 -22.41
CA ARG A 295 15.51 -4.95 -22.25
C ARG A 295 14.52 -5.63 -23.18
N ASP A 296 13.43 -4.96 -23.53
CA ASP A 296 12.40 -5.50 -24.42
C ASP A 296 12.79 -5.38 -25.92
N GLU A 297 13.84 -4.61 -26.24
CA GLU A 297 14.39 -4.45 -27.59
C GLU A 297 15.59 -5.38 -27.91
N LEU A 298 16.06 -6.18 -26.94
CA LEU A 298 17.16 -7.15 -27.07
C LEU A 298 16.67 -8.60 -27.10
#